data_AF-A0A661NFV8-F1
#
_entry.id   AF-A0A661NFV8-F1
#
_cell.length_a   1.000
_cell.length_b   1.000
_cell.length_c   1.000
_cell.angle_alpha   90.00
_cell.angle_beta   90.00
_cell.angle_gamma   90.00
#
_symmetry.space_group_name_H-M   'P 1'
#
loop_
_entity.id
_entity.type
_entity.pdbx_description
1 polymer ?
#
loop_
_entity_poly.entity_id
_entity_poly.type
_entity_poly.pdbx_seq_one_letter_code
_entity_poly.pdbx_strand_id
1 'polypeptide(L)'
;MWVALAVTLLLFPGATGCESPTTQLVVLIHTDYAVPTEMGLVQVRVSDMDDQEISSSEFVLTDVVDPTDPTRFAVPLSFGIVPVGNDTNRRIVVEVDAMGGGGRLLSTRRAVTGFLSEQTLLLPMFITRACEDVVCPMEQTCTELGCISDVVDPDTLRPVDGGGELLDSGVMDSAIVDSGLDAPDTGDAGDSAIDAGADARVPLDCTAPCECAEGFCDVDCLMVSVCDVTCSGDGCAVTATAGREVSLVCASGASCSLDAERRGDVTVTCQDGSSCDVACHNSASCDVSCEGAASCLLVCDRVLPCGITTCASGAVTCAGGEQVCGRPCP
;
A
#
# COMPACT_ATOMS: atom_id res chain seq x y z
N MET A 1 -38.37 4.93 -63.40
CA MET A 1 -38.97 4.78 -62.06
C MET A 1 -37.85 4.26 -61.16
N TRP A 2 -37.12 5.16 -60.49
CA TRP A 2 -35.94 4.82 -59.68
C TRP A 2 -36.31 5.01 -58.21
N VAL A 3 -36.26 3.93 -57.43
CA VAL A 3 -36.52 3.94 -55.99
C VAL A 3 -35.18 4.19 -55.29
N ALA A 4 -35.04 5.35 -54.65
CA ALA A 4 -33.89 5.70 -53.84
C ALA A 4 -34.00 5.01 -52.48
N LEU A 5 -33.06 4.10 -52.21
CA LEU A 5 -32.90 3.41 -50.92
C LEU A 5 -32.21 4.39 -49.95
N ALA A 6 -32.97 4.94 -49.00
CA ALA A 6 -32.42 5.79 -47.95
C ALA A 6 -31.82 4.91 -46.84
N VAL A 7 -30.48 4.85 -46.79
CA VAL A 7 -29.73 4.24 -45.69
C VAL A 7 -29.74 5.22 -44.52
N THR A 8 -30.58 4.95 -43.52
CA THR A 8 -30.61 5.72 -42.27
C THR A 8 -29.49 5.21 -41.36
N LEU A 9 -28.41 5.98 -41.28
CA LEU A 9 -27.29 5.76 -40.37
C LEU A 9 -27.75 6.07 -38.93
N LEU A 10 -28.05 5.05 -38.14
CA LEU A 10 -28.34 5.17 -36.71
C LEU A 10 -27.01 5.44 -35.96
N LEU A 11 -26.76 6.69 -35.58
CA LEU A 11 -25.74 7.03 -34.59
C LEU A 11 -26.18 6.46 -33.23
N PHE A 12 -25.51 5.43 -32.74
CA PHE A 12 -25.61 4.99 -31.35
C PHE A 12 -24.75 5.92 -30.48
N PRO A 13 -25.33 6.71 -29.56
CA PRO A 13 -24.55 7.42 -28.56
C PRO A 13 -23.84 6.38 -27.68
N GLY A 14 -22.51 6.35 -27.76
CA GLY A 14 -21.70 5.52 -26.87
C GLY A 14 -21.95 5.95 -25.43
N ALA A 15 -22.61 5.08 -24.67
CA ALA A 15 -22.69 5.20 -23.23
C ALA A 15 -21.27 5.05 -22.68
N THR A 16 -20.62 6.17 -22.41
CA THR A 16 -19.46 6.22 -21.54
C THR A 16 -19.95 5.89 -20.13
N GLY A 17 -19.99 4.60 -19.82
CA GLY A 17 -20.32 4.11 -18.49
C GLY A 17 -19.29 4.64 -17.52
N CYS A 18 -19.62 5.71 -16.80
CA CYS A 18 -18.87 6.10 -15.62
C CYS A 18 -19.12 5.01 -14.59
N GLU A 19 -18.18 4.07 -14.48
CA GLU A 19 -18.15 3.11 -13.40
C GLU A 19 -17.97 3.92 -12.11
N SER A 20 -19.05 4.01 -11.34
CA SER A 20 -19.00 4.72 -10.06
C SER A 20 -18.19 3.86 -9.09
N PRO A 21 -17.28 4.46 -8.29
CA PRO A 21 -16.45 3.70 -7.37
C PRO A 21 -17.34 2.87 -6.45
N THR A 22 -17.09 1.56 -6.43
CA THR A 22 -17.84 0.61 -5.62
C THR A 22 -17.52 0.84 -4.15
N THR A 23 -18.54 0.83 -3.29
CA THR A 23 -18.29 0.91 -1.84
C THR A 23 -17.73 -0.40 -1.35
N GLN A 24 -16.48 -0.41 -0.88
CA GLN A 24 -15.76 -1.62 -0.54
C GLN A 24 -14.73 -1.36 0.57
N LEU A 25 -14.48 -2.38 1.38
CA LEU A 25 -13.36 -2.42 2.31
C LEU A 25 -12.37 -3.48 1.82
N VAL A 26 -11.16 -3.09 1.44
CA VAL A 26 -10.07 -4.00 1.10
C VAL A 26 -9.28 -4.27 2.37
N VAL A 27 -9.29 -5.51 2.84
CA VAL A 27 -8.51 -5.93 3.99
C VAL A 27 -7.15 -6.40 3.50
N LEU A 28 -6.07 -5.81 4.00
CA LEU A 28 -4.70 -6.15 3.64
C LEU A 28 -3.99 -6.76 4.86
N ILE A 29 -3.62 -8.03 4.74
CA ILE A 29 -3.01 -8.82 5.82
C ILE A 29 -1.50 -8.93 5.58
N HIS A 30 -0.74 -8.50 6.58
CA HIS A 30 0.71 -8.67 6.68
C HIS A 30 1.09 -9.44 7.95
N THR A 31 2.32 -9.92 8.01
CA THR A 31 2.81 -10.74 9.12
C THR A 31 4.33 -10.69 9.25
N ASP A 32 4.85 -10.88 10.47
CA ASP A 32 6.28 -11.15 10.73
C ASP A 32 6.58 -12.63 11.03
N TYR A 33 5.56 -13.51 10.93
CA TYR A 33 5.73 -14.96 10.99
C TYR A 33 6.39 -15.46 9.70
N ALA A 34 7.25 -16.47 9.81
CA ALA A 34 7.79 -17.16 8.64
C ALA A 34 6.69 -18.00 7.98
N VAL A 35 6.31 -17.66 6.76
CA VAL A 35 5.32 -18.40 5.96
C VAL A 35 6.05 -19.37 5.01
N PRO A 36 5.61 -20.64 4.87
CA PRO A 36 4.54 -21.32 5.60
C PRO A 36 4.99 -22.01 6.90
N THR A 37 6.25 -21.83 7.31
CA THR A 37 6.89 -22.69 8.33
C THR A 37 6.31 -22.50 9.74
N GLU A 38 6.05 -21.25 10.14
CA GLU A 38 5.45 -20.91 11.44
C GLU A 38 3.93 -20.69 11.31
N MET A 39 3.51 -19.93 10.29
CA MET A 39 2.10 -19.64 9.97
C MET A 39 1.79 -20.17 8.57
N GLY A 40 0.82 -21.07 8.48
CA GLY A 40 0.47 -21.74 7.21
C GLY A 40 -0.97 -21.55 6.78
N LEU A 41 -1.81 -20.95 7.63
CA LEU A 41 -3.22 -20.72 7.36
C LEU A 41 -3.65 -19.41 8.01
N VAL A 42 -4.47 -18.65 7.29
CA VAL A 42 -5.19 -17.50 7.83
C VAL A 42 -6.68 -17.78 7.71
N GLN A 43 -7.40 -17.67 8.82
CA GLN A 43 -8.86 -17.74 8.83
C GLN A 43 -9.41 -16.34 9.08
N VAL A 44 -10.29 -15.89 8.22
CA VAL A 44 -10.96 -14.59 8.32
C VAL A 44 -12.42 -14.82 8.62
N ARG A 45 -12.94 -14.12 9.62
CA ARG A 45 -14.38 -14.06 9.92
C ARG A 45 -14.84 -12.61 9.90
N VAL A 46 -15.95 -12.38 9.22
CA VAL A 46 -16.62 -11.08 9.16
C VAL A 46 -17.98 -11.25 9.79
N SER A 47 -18.27 -10.51 10.86
CA SER A 47 -19.57 -10.50 11.54
C SER A 47 -20.12 -9.09 11.68
N ASP A 48 -21.40 -8.98 12.02
CA ASP A 48 -22.00 -7.70 12.43
C ASP A 48 -21.75 -7.41 13.93
N MET A 49 -22.33 -6.32 14.43
CA MET A 49 -22.18 -5.92 15.84
C MET A 49 -22.92 -6.83 16.83
N ASP A 50 -23.84 -7.68 16.35
CA ASP A 50 -24.58 -8.67 17.15
C ASP A 50 -23.92 -10.07 17.09
N ASP A 51 -22.69 -10.14 16.56
CA ASP A 51 -21.90 -11.36 16.37
C ASP A 51 -22.55 -12.36 15.40
N GLN A 52 -23.42 -11.88 14.49
CA GLN A 52 -23.91 -12.69 13.39
C GLN A 52 -22.83 -12.76 12.30
N GLU A 53 -22.35 -13.95 12.00
CA GLU A 53 -21.41 -14.19 10.90
C GLU A 53 -22.06 -13.81 9.56
N ILE A 54 -21.37 -12.91 8.85
CA ILE A 54 -21.70 -12.46 7.49
C ILE A 54 -20.94 -13.31 6.47
N SER A 55 -19.65 -13.57 6.74
CA SER A 55 -18.77 -14.35 5.87
C SER A 55 -17.62 -14.97 6.67
N SER A 56 -17.11 -16.11 6.19
CA SER A 56 -15.92 -16.78 6.72
C SER A 56 -15.11 -17.37 5.58
N SER A 57 -13.79 -17.13 5.60
CA SER A 57 -12.85 -17.59 4.57
C SER A 57 -11.58 -18.16 5.19
N GLU A 58 -10.98 -19.12 4.50
CA GLU A 58 -9.71 -19.75 4.88
C GLU A 58 -8.71 -19.61 3.73
N PHE A 59 -7.50 -19.19 4.05
CA PHE A 59 -6.42 -18.93 3.10
C PHE A 59 -5.20 -19.77 3.46
N VAL A 60 -4.90 -20.78 2.65
CA VAL A 60 -3.69 -21.59 2.83
C VAL A 60 -2.50 -20.82 2.30
N LEU A 61 -1.51 -20.59 3.18
CA LEU A 61 -0.38 -19.74 2.85
C LEU A 61 0.80 -20.55 2.29
N THR A 62 1.54 -19.94 1.36
CA THR A 62 2.71 -20.47 0.67
C THR A 62 3.76 -19.37 0.52
N ASP A 63 5.02 -19.77 0.37
CA ASP A 63 6.14 -18.87 0.03
C ASP A 63 6.25 -18.62 -1.48
N VAL A 64 5.72 -19.54 -2.29
CA VAL A 64 5.68 -19.43 -3.75
C VAL A 64 4.24 -19.53 -4.23
N VAL A 65 3.74 -18.47 -4.87
CA VAL A 65 2.43 -18.47 -5.54
C VAL A 65 2.54 -19.31 -6.81
N ASP A 66 1.80 -20.40 -6.86
CA ASP A 66 1.62 -21.18 -8.09
C ASP A 66 0.39 -20.63 -8.82
N PRO A 67 0.53 -20.00 -10.00
CA PRO A 67 -0.61 -19.45 -10.73
C PRO A 67 -1.62 -20.52 -11.18
N THR A 68 -1.25 -21.80 -11.10
CA THR A 68 -2.14 -22.93 -11.42
C THR A 68 -2.93 -23.45 -10.23
N ASP A 69 -2.59 -23.03 -9.00
CA ASP A 69 -3.28 -23.41 -7.77
C ASP A 69 -3.90 -22.16 -7.10
N PRO A 70 -5.16 -21.82 -7.43
CA PRO A 70 -5.84 -20.65 -6.87
C PRO A 70 -6.19 -20.80 -5.38
N THR A 71 -5.83 -21.93 -4.76
CA THR A 71 -6.12 -22.20 -3.34
C THR A 71 -4.95 -21.83 -2.41
N ARG A 72 -3.82 -21.39 -2.98
CA ARG A 72 -2.63 -21.00 -2.24
C ARG A 72 -2.32 -19.53 -2.40
N PHE A 73 -2.01 -18.89 -1.29
CA PHE A 73 -1.82 -17.45 -1.22
C PHE A 73 -0.46 -17.11 -0.60
N ALA A 74 0.18 -16.04 -1.05
CA ALA A 74 1.34 -15.47 -0.37
C ALA A 74 0.90 -14.29 0.50
N VAL A 75 1.78 -13.86 1.40
CA VAL A 75 1.64 -12.59 2.10
C VAL A 75 2.54 -11.54 1.44
N PRO A 76 2.11 -10.26 1.36
CA PRO A 76 0.83 -9.74 1.82
C PRO A 76 -0.36 -10.30 1.02
N LEU A 77 -1.48 -10.51 1.72
CA LEU A 77 -2.72 -11.06 1.17
C LEU A 77 -3.80 -9.99 1.27
N SER A 78 -4.59 -9.80 0.22
CA SER A 78 -5.79 -8.96 0.29
C SER A 78 -7.09 -9.62 -0.17
N PHE A 79 -8.21 -9.13 0.36
CA PHE A 79 -9.56 -9.49 -0.09
C PHE A 79 -10.54 -8.33 0.15
N GLY A 80 -11.58 -8.28 -0.68
CA GLY A 80 -12.65 -7.28 -0.57
C GLY A 80 -13.81 -7.71 0.31
N ILE A 81 -14.37 -6.76 1.05
CA ILE A 81 -15.65 -6.87 1.76
C ILE A 81 -16.58 -5.78 1.22
N VAL A 82 -17.78 -6.16 0.80
CA VAL A 82 -18.82 -5.22 0.34
C VAL A 82 -19.94 -5.12 1.37
N PRO A 83 -20.56 -3.93 1.56
CA PRO A 83 -21.65 -3.77 2.50
C PRO A 83 -22.89 -4.56 2.02
N VAL A 84 -23.41 -5.43 2.90
CA VAL A 84 -24.63 -6.21 2.62
C VAL A 84 -25.80 -5.27 2.35
N GLY A 85 -26.46 -5.46 1.20
CA GLY A 85 -27.59 -4.61 0.80
C GLY A 85 -27.20 -3.16 0.52
N ASN A 86 -25.91 -2.88 0.28
CA ASN A 86 -25.36 -1.53 0.10
C ASN A 86 -25.57 -0.60 1.31
N ASP A 87 -25.68 -1.18 2.52
CA ASP A 87 -25.84 -0.44 3.77
C ASP A 87 -24.50 0.08 4.28
N THR A 88 -24.12 1.28 3.84
CA THR A 88 -22.85 1.92 4.20
C THR A 88 -22.79 2.40 5.66
N ASN A 89 -23.92 2.46 6.36
CA ASN A 89 -23.96 2.80 7.79
C ASN A 89 -23.70 1.60 8.69
N ARG A 90 -23.62 0.39 8.12
CA ARG A 90 -23.34 -0.83 8.87
C ARG A 90 -21.92 -0.82 9.40
N ARG A 91 -21.78 -1.20 10.67
CA ARG A 91 -20.49 -1.58 11.23
C ARG A 91 -20.30 -3.08 11.17
N ILE A 92 -19.07 -3.49 10.94
CA ILE A 92 -18.65 -4.88 10.87
C ILE A 92 -17.50 -5.12 11.84
N VAL A 93 -17.35 -6.38 12.23
CA VAL A 93 -16.21 -6.91 12.95
C VAL A 93 -15.45 -7.79 11.97
N VAL A 94 -14.17 -7.48 11.76
CA VAL A 94 -13.24 -8.31 10.99
C VAL A 94 -12.29 -8.97 11.98
N GLU A 95 -12.32 -10.29 12.04
CA GLU A 95 -11.44 -11.10 12.88
C GLU A 95 -10.54 -11.97 11.99
N VAL A 96 -9.25 -11.92 12.24
CA VAL A 96 -8.22 -12.63 11.48
C VAL A 96 -7.43 -13.50 12.44
N ASP A 97 -7.57 -14.81 12.28
CA ASP A 97 -6.90 -15.84 13.05
C ASP A 97 -5.68 -16.36 12.28
N ALA A 98 -4.50 -16.17 12.85
CA ALA A 98 -3.26 -16.75 12.35
C ALA A 98 -3.07 -18.16 12.89
N MET A 99 -2.95 -19.13 11.99
CA MET A 99 -2.91 -20.54 12.33
C MET A 99 -1.58 -21.15 11.89
N GLY A 100 -0.92 -21.83 12.83
CA GLY A 100 0.32 -22.56 12.60
C GLY A 100 0.09 -24.02 12.23
N GLY A 101 1.19 -24.77 12.13
CA GLY A 101 1.15 -26.21 11.85
C GLY A 101 0.23 -26.98 12.82
N GLY A 102 -0.61 -27.86 12.26
CA GLY A 102 -1.54 -28.68 13.05
C GLY A 102 -2.78 -27.94 13.56
N GLY A 103 -3.10 -26.75 13.04
CA GLY A 103 -4.29 -25.99 13.41
C GLY A 103 -4.16 -25.26 14.75
N ARG A 104 -2.93 -25.00 15.20
CA ARG A 104 -2.66 -24.24 16.42
C ARG A 104 -2.90 -22.75 16.16
N LEU A 105 -3.78 -22.13 16.94
CA LEU A 105 -3.95 -20.68 16.94
C LEU A 105 -2.67 -20.01 17.46
N LEU A 106 -2.11 -19.11 16.67
CA LEU A 106 -0.91 -18.32 17.00
C LEU A 106 -1.32 -16.97 17.58
N SER A 107 -2.20 -16.25 16.88
CA SER A 107 -2.66 -14.92 17.26
C SER A 107 -4.00 -14.61 16.60
N THR A 108 -4.79 -13.75 17.23
CA THR A 108 -6.04 -13.21 16.68
C THR A 108 -5.92 -11.69 16.59
N ARG A 109 -6.24 -11.14 15.41
CA ARG A 109 -6.32 -9.70 15.15
C ARG A 109 -7.78 -9.33 14.89
N ARG A 110 -8.28 -8.31 15.57
CA ARG A 110 -9.70 -7.89 15.49
C ARG A 110 -9.78 -6.41 15.13
N ALA A 111 -10.68 -6.05 14.23
CA ALA A 111 -10.99 -4.67 13.88
C ALA A 111 -12.50 -4.46 13.80
N VAL A 112 -13.01 -3.37 14.36
CA VAL A 112 -14.39 -2.92 14.24
C VAL A 112 -14.39 -1.64 13.41
N THR A 113 -14.99 -1.69 12.24
CA THR A 113 -15.02 -0.54 11.30
C THR A 113 -16.34 -0.50 10.53
N GLY A 114 -16.45 0.40 9.57
CA GLY A 114 -17.59 0.55 8.67
C GLY A 114 -17.17 0.88 7.25
N PHE A 115 -18.08 1.49 6.49
CA PHE A 115 -17.89 1.83 5.09
C PHE A 115 -18.10 3.33 4.88
N LEU A 116 -17.50 3.88 3.83
CA LEU A 116 -17.83 5.20 3.32
C LEU A 116 -18.46 5.07 1.93
N SER A 117 -19.56 5.78 1.71
CA SER A 117 -20.28 5.73 0.44
C SER A 117 -19.36 6.13 -0.72
N GLU A 118 -19.40 5.34 -1.79
CA GLU A 118 -18.65 5.57 -3.03
C GLU A 118 -17.12 5.60 -2.81
N GLN A 119 -16.63 4.87 -1.81
CA GLN A 119 -15.20 4.73 -1.54
C GLN A 119 -14.79 3.26 -1.38
N THR A 120 -13.61 2.94 -1.91
CA THR A 120 -12.86 1.74 -1.56
C THR A 120 -11.86 2.13 -0.46
N LEU A 121 -11.94 1.53 0.71
CA LEU A 121 -11.07 1.83 1.85
C LEU A 121 -10.12 0.66 2.13
N LEU A 122 -8.86 0.96 2.46
CA LEU A 122 -7.87 -0.04 2.85
C LEU A 122 -7.84 -0.21 4.37
N LEU A 123 -8.15 -1.42 4.86
CA LEU A 123 -7.97 -1.83 6.25
C LEU A 123 -6.70 -2.67 6.40
N PRO A 124 -5.57 -2.09 6.84
CA PRO A 124 -4.36 -2.85 7.12
C PRO A 124 -4.50 -3.65 8.42
N MET A 125 -4.17 -4.93 8.38
CA MET A 125 -4.14 -5.83 9.52
C MET A 125 -2.78 -6.53 9.59
N PHE A 126 -1.92 -6.06 10.49
CA PHE A 126 -0.63 -6.69 10.76
C PHE A 126 -0.76 -7.74 11.87
N ILE A 127 -0.39 -8.98 11.59
CA ILE A 127 -0.35 -10.07 12.56
C ILE A 127 1.10 -10.23 13.04
N THR A 128 1.39 -9.85 14.28
CA THR A 128 2.75 -9.96 14.84
C THR A 128 2.92 -11.19 15.74
N ARG A 129 4.09 -11.81 15.67
CA ARG A 129 4.58 -12.86 16.57
C ARG A 129 4.63 -12.39 18.03
N ALA A 130 4.80 -11.09 18.27
CA ALA A 130 4.78 -10.53 19.62
C ALA A 130 3.42 -10.68 20.33
N CYS A 131 2.35 -10.98 19.58
CA CYS A 131 1.00 -11.20 20.09
C CYS A 131 0.67 -12.67 20.36
N GLU A 132 1.61 -13.60 20.15
CA GLU A 132 1.42 -15.00 20.51
C GLU A 132 1.12 -15.14 22.01
N ASP A 133 0.02 -15.83 22.33
CA ASP A 133 -0.51 -16.00 23.70
C ASP A 133 -0.89 -14.70 24.45
N VAL A 134 -0.99 -13.55 23.76
CA VAL A 134 -1.41 -12.28 24.38
C VAL A 134 -2.94 -12.17 24.36
N VAL A 135 -3.53 -11.98 25.55
CA VAL A 135 -4.97 -11.73 25.71
C VAL A 135 -5.19 -10.27 26.07
N CYS A 136 -5.86 -9.53 25.19
CA CYS A 136 -6.22 -8.14 25.43
C CYS A 136 -7.56 -8.01 26.21
N PRO A 137 -7.78 -6.89 26.91
CA PRO A 137 -9.07 -6.53 27.47
C PRO A 137 -10.19 -6.50 26.42
N MET A 138 -11.44 -6.41 26.87
CA MET A 138 -12.59 -6.19 25.97
C MET A 138 -12.38 -4.93 25.11
N GLU A 139 -12.84 -4.98 23.87
CA GLU A 139 -12.74 -3.88 22.88
C GLU A 139 -11.28 -3.51 22.54
N GLN A 140 -10.35 -4.44 22.75
CA GLN A 140 -8.95 -4.28 22.39
C GLN A 140 -8.43 -5.49 21.62
N THR A 141 -7.42 -5.24 20.80
CA THR A 141 -6.71 -6.25 20.02
C THR A 141 -5.20 -6.02 20.12
N CYS A 142 -4.43 -7.09 20.06
CA CYS A 142 -2.99 -7.01 20.13
C CYS A 142 -2.39 -6.55 18.79
N THR A 143 -1.54 -5.53 18.83
CA THR A 143 -0.73 -4.98 17.74
C THR A 143 0.77 -5.12 18.06
N GLU A 144 1.61 -4.73 17.11
CA GLU A 144 3.01 -4.37 17.32
C GLU A 144 3.24 -3.30 18.42
N LEU A 145 2.21 -2.54 18.80
CA LEU A 145 2.22 -1.56 19.89
C LEU A 145 1.60 -2.09 21.19
N GLY A 146 1.26 -3.37 21.25
CA GLY A 146 0.54 -4.01 22.37
C GLY A 146 -0.97 -3.95 22.21
N CYS A 147 -1.71 -4.06 23.31
CA CYS A 147 -3.17 -4.00 23.29
C CYS A 147 -3.66 -2.56 23.08
N ILE A 148 -4.37 -2.35 21.98
CA ILE A 148 -5.02 -1.07 21.63
C ILE A 148 -6.48 -1.31 21.28
N SER A 149 -7.27 -0.24 21.17
CA SER A 149 -8.66 -0.30 20.69
C SER A 149 -8.79 -1.09 19.40
N ASP A 150 -9.79 -1.97 19.31
CA ASP A 150 -10.15 -2.64 18.06
C ASP A 150 -11.03 -1.79 17.14
N VAL A 151 -11.60 -0.69 17.64
CA VAL A 151 -12.34 0.27 16.81
C VAL A 151 -11.40 1.04 15.91
N VAL A 152 -11.65 0.99 14.60
CA VAL A 152 -10.98 1.75 13.56
C VAL A 152 -12.03 2.65 12.89
N ASP A 153 -11.78 3.96 12.91
CA ASP A 153 -12.67 4.93 12.27
C ASP A 153 -12.49 4.88 10.75
N PRO A 154 -13.55 4.61 9.95
CA PRO A 154 -13.41 4.53 8.50
C PRO A 154 -12.90 5.83 7.86
N ASP A 155 -13.12 7.00 8.48
CA ASP A 155 -12.57 8.28 8.00
C ASP A 155 -11.04 8.38 8.15
N THR A 156 -10.43 7.48 8.95
CA THR A 156 -8.97 7.38 9.11
C THR A 156 -8.32 6.37 8.18
N LEU A 157 -9.12 5.57 7.46
CA LEU A 157 -8.61 4.60 6.50
C LEU A 157 -8.20 5.28 5.20
N ARG A 158 -7.17 4.72 4.56
CA ARG A 158 -6.68 5.23 3.27
C ARG A 158 -7.65 4.82 2.16
N PRO A 159 -8.13 5.76 1.32
CA PRO A 159 -8.87 5.39 0.11
C PRO A 159 -7.95 4.68 -0.89
N VAL A 160 -8.49 3.72 -1.61
CA VAL A 160 -7.83 3.03 -2.72
C VAL A 160 -8.39 3.58 -4.03
N ASP A 161 -7.53 4.22 -4.82
CA ASP A 161 -7.90 4.67 -6.15
C ASP A 161 -7.97 3.47 -7.09
N GLY A 162 -9.06 3.35 -7.86
CA GLY A 162 -9.24 2.27 -8.83
C GLY A 162 -8.07 2.21 -9.82
N GLY A 163 -7.37 1.07 -9.85
CA GLY A 163 -6.16 0.85 -10.65
C GLY A 163 -4.85 0.80 -9.84
N GLY A 164 -4.87 1.17 -8.56
CA GLY A 164 -3.79 0.94 -7.59
C GLY A 164 -3.97 -0.33 -6.74
N GLU A 165 -5.01 -1.12 -7.03
CA GLU A 165 -5.27 -2.40 -6.36
C GLU A 165 -4.04 -3.31 -6.51
N LEU A 166 -3.55 -3.83 -5.38
CA LEU A 166 -2.47 -4.82 -5.36
C LEU A 166 -2.89 -5.99 -6.26
N LEU A 167 -2.01 -6.38 -7.18
CA LEU A 167 -2.25 -7.27 -8.33
C LEU A 167 -2.69 -8.71 -7.98
N ASP A 168 -3.07 -9.00 -6.73
CA ASP A 168 -3.48 -10.32 -6.24
C ASP A 168 -4.93 -10.40 -5.73
N SER A 169 -5.68 -9.28 -5.74
CA SER A 169 -7.03 -9.24 -5.16
C SER A 169 -8.04 -10.01 -6.03
N GLY A 170 -8.14 -11.32 -5.78
CA GLY A 170 -9.27 -12.12 -6.23
C GLY A 170 -10.55 -11.52 -5.66
N VAL A 171 -11.41 -10.97 -6.52
CA VAL A 171 -12.72 -10.47 -6.12
C VAL A 171 -13.52 -11.65 -5.55
N MET A 172 -13.78 -11.64 -4.25
CA MET A 172 -14.67 -12.61 -3.63
C MET A 172 -16.11 -12.11 -3.73
N ASP A 173 -16.86 -12.62 -4.70
CA ASP A 173 -18.30 -12.43 -4.76
C ASP A 173 -18.95 -13.10 -3.54
N SER A 174 -19.22 -12.31 -2.51
CA SER A 174 -19.97 -12.74 -1.31
C SER A 174 -21.47 -12.97 -1.60
N ALA A 175 -21.84 -13.18 -2.86
CA ALA A 175 -23.17 -13.61 -3.20
C ALA A 175 -23.29 -15.11 -2.93
N ILE A 176 -24.27 -15.48 -2.11
CA ILE A 176 -24.78 -16.85 -2.03
C ILE A 176 -24.96 -17.36 -3.46
N VAL A 177 -24.14 -18.34 -3.85
CA VAL A 177 -24.27 -19.00 -5.15
C VAL A 177 -25.59 -19.77 -5.13
N ASP A 178 -26.66 -19.14 -5.64
CA ASP A 178 -27.83 -19.87 -6.09
C ASP A 178 -27.37 -20.69 -7.29
N SER A 179 -27.22 -22.00 -7.06
CA SER A 179 -26.83 -23.00 -8.05
C SER A 179 -27.94 -23.22 -9.08
N GLY A 180 -28.26 -22.18 -9.84
CA GLY A 180 -29.03 -22.22 -11.07
C GLY A 180 -28.10 -22.48 -12.25
N LEU A 181 -28.04 -23.75 -12.67
CA LEU A 181 -27.38 -24.19 -13.90
C LEU A 181 -27.96 -23.45 -15.11
N ASP A 182 -27.14 -22.68 -15.83
CA ASP A 182 -27.44 -22.25 -17.20
C ASP A 182 -26.28 -22.58 -18.16
N ALA A 183 -26.67 -22.81 -19.41
CA ALA A 183 -26.04 -23.64 -20.43
C ALA A 183 -24.70 -23.13 -21.01
N PRO A 184 -23.90 -24.01 -21.65
CA PRO A 184 -22.61 -23.62 -22.24
C PRO A 184 -22.80 -22.84 -23.54
N ASP A 185 -22.39 -21.57 -23.56
CA ASP A 185 -22.21 -20.80 -24.79
C ASP A 185 -20.83 -21.07 -25.38
N THR A 186 -20.86 -21.59 -26.61
CA THR A 186 -19.68 -21.87 -27.43
C THR A 186 -19.32 -20.66 -28.27
N GLY A 187 -18.16 -20.07 -28.00
CA GLY A 187 -17.33 -19.41 -29.00
C GLY A 187 -17.31 -17.89 -28.93
N ASP A 188 -16.12 -17.34 -28.68
CA ASP A 188 -15.49 -16.50 -29.68
C ASP A 188 -13.96 -16.55 -29.52
N ALA A 189 -13.27 -16.65 -30.65
CA ALA A 189 -11.82 -16.68 -30.75
C ALA A 189 -11.43 -15.50 -31.64
N GLY A 190 -10.91 -14.42 -31.04
CA GLY A 190 -10.45 -13.28 -31.82
C GLY A 190 -9.89 -12.15 -30.97
N ASP A 191 -8.61 -11.86 -31.24
CA ASP A 191 -7.96 -10.55 -31.15
C ASP A 191 -7.68 -9.92 -29.78
N SER A 192 -6.41 -9.89 -29.38
CA SER A 192 -5.52 -8.74 -29.64
C SER A 192 -4.26 -8.82 -28.77
N ALA A 193 -3.09 -8.77 -29.42
CA ALA A 193 -1.83 -8.53 -28.73
C ALA A 193 -1.81 -7.08 -28.24
N ILE A 194 -2.03 -6.87 -26.94
CA ILE A 194 -1.82 -5.59 -26.27
C ILE A 194 -0.31 -5.42 -26.11
N ASP A 195 0.26 -4.50 -26.89
CA ASP A 195 1.61 -3.98 -26.70
C ASP A 195 1.59 -3.04 -25.48
N ALA A 196 1.90 -3.60 -24.31
CA ALA A 196 2.08 -2.86 -23.08
C ALA A 196 3.44 -2.14 -23.16
N GLY A 197 3.41 -0.87 -23.60
CA GLY A 197 4.55 0.03 -23.48
C GLY A 197 5.03 0.07 -22.03
N ALA A 198 6.30 -0.27 -21.84
CA ALA A 198 6.97 -0.48 -20.57
C ALA A 198 7.29 0.84 -19.83
N ASP A 199 6.26 1.61 -19.49
CA ASP A 199 6.37 2.77 -18.58
C ASP A 199 5.65 2.54 -17.24
N ALA A 200 5.22 1.30 -16.98
CA ALA A 200 4.63 0.94 -15.70
C ALA A 200 5.72 0.98 -14.63
N ARG A 201 5.74 2.08 -13.87
CA ARG A 201 6.47 2.20 -12.60
C ARG A 201 5.90 1.13 -11.69
N VAL A 202 6.69 0.11 -11.37
CA VAL A 202 6.31 -0.90 -10.38
C VAL A 202 6.69 -0.30 -9.03
N PRO A 203 5.73 0.04 -8.15
CA PRO A 203 6.03 0.46 -6.80
C PRO A 203 6.77 -0.69 -6.12
N LEU A 204 7.96 -0.42 -5.61
CA LEU A 204 8.76 -1.41 -4.91
C LEU A 204 8.50 -1.26 -3.41
N ASP A 205 7.79 -2.23 -2.81
CA ASP A 205 7.63 -2.30 -1.36
C ASP A 205 8.90 -2.89 -0.75
N CYS A 206 9.63 -2.05 -0.02
CA CYS A 206 10.99 -2.31 0.45
C CYS A 206 10.99 -2.64 1.95
N THR A 207 11.11 -3.92 2.30
CA THR A 207 11.17 -4.36 3.71
C THR A 207 12.58 -4.44 4.32
N ALA A 208 13.67 -4.23 3.57
CA ALA A 208 15.07 -4.18 4.03
C ALA A 208 15.99 -3.61 2.90
N PRO A 209 17.29 -3.29 3.13
CA PRO A 209 17.98 -2.20 2.42
C PRO A 209 17.83 -2.30 0.90
N CYS A 210 17.23 -1.26 0.32
CA CYS A 210 16.90 -1.24 -1.09
C CYS A 210 18.01 -0.56 -1.89
N GLU A 211 18.59 -1.30 -2.82
CA GLU A 211 19.58 -0.79 -3.77
C GLU A 211 18.92 -0.56 -5.13
N CYS A 212 18.83 0.71 -5.52
CA CYS A 212 18.39 1.13 -6.84
C CYS A 212 19.62 1.39 -7.71
N ALA A 213 19.95 0.40 -8.54
CA ALA A 213 21.16 0.42 -9.36
C ALA A 213 20.93 0.88 -10.82
N GLU A 214 19.75 0.63 -11.39
CA GLU A 214 19.42 0.97 -12.78
C GLU A 214 17.92 1.32 -12.92
N GLY A 215 17.62 2.44 -13.59
CA GLY A 215 16.25 2.91 -13.78
C GLY A 215 15.71 3.80 -12.64
N PHE A 216 14.51 4.34 -12.84
CA PHE A 216 13.83 5.17 -11.85
C PHE A 216 13.07 4.28 -10.86
N CYS A 217 13.49 4.28 -9.60
CA CYS A 217 12.77 3.59 -8.53
C CYS A 217 11.73 4.49 -7.89
N ASP A 218 10.58 3.92 -7.56
CA ASP A 218 9.57 4.53 -6.68
C ASP A 218 9.44 3.61 -5.45
N VAL A 219 9.94 4.08 -4.30
CA VAL A 219 10.03 3.31 -3.06
C VAL A 219 9.08 3.88 -2.04
N ASP A 220 8.08 3.07 -1.67
CA ASP A 220 7.14 3.39 -0.61
C ASP A 220 7.56 2.68 0.68
N CYS A 221 8.05 3.44 1.66
CA CYS A 221 8.38 2.91 2.97
C CYS A 221 7.14 2.91 3.88
N LEU A 222 6.32 1.86 3.71
CA LEU A 222 5.09 1.63 4.46
C LEU A 222 5.34 0.59 5.57
N MET A 223 5.34 1.05 6.83
CA MET A 223 5.29 0.22 8.05
C MET A 223 6.60 -0.44 8.51
N VAL A 224 7.75 -0.09 7.92
CA VAL A 224 9.06 -0.59 8.40
C VAL A 224 9.58 0.24 9.57
N SER A 225 10.26 -0.40 10.53
CA SER A 225 10.87 0.34 11.64
C SER A 225 12.06 1.20 11.19
N VAL A 226 12.79 0.75 10.17
CA VAL A 226 13.93 1.43 9.54
C VAL A 226 13.77 1.33 8.02
N CYS A 227 13.85 2.46 7.33
CA CYS A 227 13.81 2.56 5.87
C CYS A 227 15.20 2.98 5.37
N ASP A 228 16.01 2.00 4.96
CA ASP A 228 17.34 2.20 4.39
C ASP A 228 17.28 2.08 2.86
N VAL A 229 17.54 3.18 2.15
CA VAL A 229 17.50 3.23 0.69
C VAL A 229 18.82 3.78 0.16
N THR A 230 19.42 3.06 -0.80
CA THR A 230 20.60 3.52 -1.53
C THR A 230 20.26 3.64 -3.00
N CYS A 231 20.36 4.86 -3.55
CA CYS A 231 20.08 5.15 -4.93
C CYS A 231 21.38 5.51 -5.67
N SER A 232 21.61 4.88 -6.81
CA SER A 232 22.77 5.10 -7.67
C SER A 232 22.35 5.14 -9.14
N GLY A 233 22.93 6.04 -9.94
CA GLY A 233 22.66 6.13 -11.38
C GLY A 233 21.62 7.20 -11.74
N ASP A 234 20.42 6.79 -12.17
CA ASP A 234 19.46 7.69 -12.84
C ASP A 234 18.63 8.54 -11.87
N GLY A 235 17.75 7.90 -11.07
CA GLY A 235 16.91 8.63 -10.12
C GLY A 235 16.05 7.75 -9.22
N CYS A 236 15.56 8.34 -8.14
CA CYS A 236 14.92 7.64 -7.04
C CYS A 236 13.87 8.57 -6.42
N ALA A 237 12.61 8.14 -6.40
CA ALA A 237 11.59 8.75 -5.57
C ALA A 237 11.38 7.86 -4.34
N VAL A 238 11.45 8.44 -3.17
CA VAL A 238 11.20 7.75 -1.91
C VAL A 238 10.09 8.50 -1.18
N THR A 239 9.01 7.79 -0.90
CA THR A 239 7.91 8.30 -0.08
C THR A 239 7.93 7.54 1.25
N ALA A 240 8.25 8.25 2.32
CA ALA A 240 8.33 7.68 3.66
C ALA A 240 7.19 8.22 4.54
N THR A 241 6.04 7.56 4.47
CA THR A 241 4.87 7.86 5.31
C THR A 241 4.87 7.05 6.61
N ALA A 242 5.67 5.97 6.68
CA ALA A 242 5.74 5.11 7.86
C ALA A 242 7.11 4.51 8.22
N GLY A 243 7.79 5.08 9.25
CA GLY A 243 8.95 4.46 9.91
C GLY A 243 9.52 5.23 11.12
N ARG A 244 10.40 4.62 11.92
CA ARG A 244 11.06 5.32 13.04
C ARG A 244 12.36 6.00 12.62
N GLU A 245 13.01 5.46 11.60
CA GLU A 245 14.26 5.96 11.07
C GLU A 245 14.24 5.81 9.54
N VAL A 246 14.64 6.87 8.84
CA VAL A 246 14.75 6.89 7.37
C VAL A 246 16.17 7.31 7.03
N SER A 247 16.84 6.51 6.23
CA SER A 247 18.23 6.70 5.83
C SER A 247 18.31 6.55 4.32
N LEU A 248 18.58 7.67 3.63
CA LEU A 248 18.68 7.72 2.17
C LEU A 248 20.10 8.09 1.77
N VAL A 249 20.74 7.26 0.94
CA VAL A 249 22.05 7.53 0.36
C VAL A 249 21.91 7.70 -1.16
N CYS A 250 22.30 8.86 -1.67
CA CYS A 250 22.26 9.21 -3.08
C CYS A 250 23.67 9.38 -3.62
N ALA A 251 24.05 8.51 -4.56
CA ALA A 251 25.42 8.43 -5.07
C ALA A 251 25.45 8.36 -6.60
N SER A 252 26.66 8.45 -7.16
CA SER A 252 26.94 8.25 -8.59
C SER A 252 26.09 9.14 -9.53
N GLY A 253 25.83 10.39 -9.14
CA GLY A 253 25.05 11.34 -9.95
C GLY A 253 23.53 11.15 -9.93
N ALA A 254 23.00 10.30 -9.05
CA ALA A 254 21.55 10.05 -8.94
C ALA A 254 20.73 11.31 -8.64
N SER A 255 19.53 11.38 -9.22
CA SER A 255 18.50 12.38 -8.89
C SER A 255 17.51 11.79 -7.88
N CYS A 256 17.66 12.16 -6.61
CA CYS A 256 16.84 11.67 -5.52
C CYS A 256 15.79 12.69 -5.08
N SER A 257 14.55 12.22 -4.91
CA SER A 257 13.46 12.95 -4.27
C SER A 257 13.02 12.16 -3.05
N LEU A 258 13.05 12.78 -1.87
CA LEU A 258 12.51 12.21 -0.64
C LEU A 258 11.36 13.07 -0.14
N ASP A 259 10.20 12.46 0.04
CA ASP A 259 9.09 13.05 0.80
C ASP A 259 8.85 12.23 2.07
N ALA A 260 9.23 12.79 3.22
CA ALA A 260 9.10 12.16 4.51
C ALA A 260 7.98 12.81 5.33
N GLU A 261 6.89 12.07 5.54
CA GLU A 261 5.73 12.54 6.29
C GLU A 261 5.61 11.84 7.65
N ARG A 262 5.49 12.66 8.72
CA ARG A 262 5.08 12.30 10.09
C ARG A 262 5.89 11.21 10.79
N ARG A 263 7.23 11.21 10.72
CA ARG A 263 8.03 10.07 11.20
C ARG A 263 9.39 10.45 11.81
N GLY A 264 10.09 9.51 12.45
CA GLY A 264 11.17 9.77 13.41
C GLY A 264 12.41 10.51 12.88
N ASP A 265 13.57 9.88 12.94
CA ASP A 265 14.83 10.52 12.53
C ASP A 265 15.07 10.30 11.03
N VAL A 266 15.23 11.39 10.27
CA VAL A 266 15.52 11.33 8.82
C VAL A 266 16.95 11.75 8.59
N THR A 267 17.74 10.88 7.95
CA THR A 267 19.12 11.13 7.55
C THR A 267 19.25 10.96 6.04
N VAL A 268 19.74 11.98 5.35
CA VAL A 268 20.00 11.92 3.90
C VAL A 268 21.45 12.25 3.62
N THR A 269 22.15 11.38 2.88
CA THR A 269 23.52 11.60 2.43
C THR A 269 23.57 11.69 0.91
N CYS A 270 23.92 12.86 0.40
CA CYS A 270 24.04 13.14 -1.02
C CYS A 270 25.52 13.30 -1.37
N GLN A 271 26.05 12.41 -2.20
CA GLN A 271 27.45 12.37 -2.57
C GLN A 271 27.65 12.15 -4.07
N ASP A 272 28.91 12.21 -4.52
CA ASP A 272 29.32 11.88 -5.89
C ASP A 272 28.55 12.61 -7.00
N GLY A 273 28.22 13.89 -6.76
CA GLY A 273 27.55 14.74 -7.76
C GLY A 273 26.04 14.50 -7.90
N SER A 274 25.42 13.80 -6.95
CA SER A 274 23.96 13.59 -6.90
C SER A 274 23.17 14.90 -6.71
N SER A 275 21.91 14.88 -7.13
CA SER A 275 20.92 15.92 -6.83
C SER A 275 19.89 15.36 -5.86
N CYS A 276 19.69 16.04 -4.74
CA CYS A 276 18.72 15.65 -3.73
C CYS A 276 17.70 16.76 -3.49
N ASP A 277 16.43 16.43 -3.63
CA ASP A 277 15.30 17.26 -3.22
C ASP A 277 14.61 16.55 -2.04
N VAL A 278 14.72 17.12 -0.84
CA VAL A 278 14.27 16.51 0.42
C VAL A 278 13.19 17.36 1.05
N ALA A 279 12.03 16.77 1.29
CA ALA A 279 10.93 17.35 2.03
C ALA A 279 10.70 16.56 3.32
N CYS A 280 10.75 17.25 4.46
CA CYS A 280 10.55 16.67 5.78
C CYS A 280 9.35 17.38 6.46
N HIS A 281 8.28 16.63 6.70
CA HIS A 281 7.02 17.11 7.26
C HIS A 281 6.70 16.42 8.58
N ASN A 282 6.61 17.18 9.69
CA ASN A 282 6.27 16.65 11.03
C ASN A 282 7.19 15.50 11.50
N SER A 283 8.47 15.54 11.12
CA SER A 283 9.47 14.56 11.57
C SER A 283 10.11 14.91 12.92
N ALA A 284 10.74 13.92 13.59
CA ALA A 284 11.45 14.17 14.85
C ALA A 284 12.78 14.91 14.62
N SER A 285 13.52 14.51 13.59
CA SER A 285 14.68 15.23 13.09
C SER A 285 14.84 15.03 11.58
N CYS A 286 15.52 15.95 10.92
CA CYS A 286 15.86 15.82 9.50
C CYS A 286 17.24 16.43 9.24
N ASP A 287 18.20 15.54 8.99
CA ASP A 287 19.61 15.83 8.81
C ASP A 287 20.02 15.51 7.36
N VAL A 288 20.55 16.50 6.66
CA VAL A 288 21.01 16.33 5.28
C VAL A 288 22.51 16.62 5.19
N SER A 289 23.30 15.61 4.80
CA SER A 289 24.71 15.73 4.47
C SER A 289 24.89 15.87 2.95
N CYS A 290 25.40 17.02 2.51
CA CYS A 290 25.65 17.33 1.10
C CYS A 290 27.15 17.36 0.82
N GLU A 291 27.69 16.30 0.23
CA GLU A 291 29.12 16.04 0.11
C GLU A 291 29.65 16.16 -1.32
N GLY A 292 30.94 16.50 -1.42
CA GLY A 292 31.63 16.61 -2.71
C GLY A 292 31.01 17.65 -3.64
N ALA A 293 30.53 17.20 -4.80
CA ALA A 293 29.89 18.03 -5.82
C ALA A 293 28.35 17.89 -5.83
N ALA A 294 27.75 17.29 -4.79
CA ALA A 294 26.31 17.11 -4.71
C ALA A 294 25.56 18.46 -4.60
N SER A 295 24.31 18.44 -5.04
CA SER A 295 23.38 19.56 -4.92
C SER A 295 22.18 19.15 -4.10
N CYS A 296 21.85 19.92 -3.06
CA CYS A 296 20.81 19.57 -2.11
C CYS A 296 19.82 20.72 -1.95
N LEU A 297 18.53 20.39 -1.94
CA LEU A 297 17.42 21.25 -1.54
C LEU A 297 16.72 20.56 -0.37
N LEU A 298 16.51 21.29 0.72
CA LEU A 298 15.82 20.81 1.91
C LEU A 298 14.66 21.75 2.25
N VAL A 299 13.47 21.17 2.35
CA VAL A 299 12.25 21.82 2.81
C VAL A 299 11.84 21.20 4.15
N CYS A 300 11.66 22.04 5.16
CA CYS A 300 11.27 21.62 6.51
C CYS A 300 9.89 22.22 6.86
N ASP A 301 8.90 21.39 7.20
CA ASP A 301 7.65 21.83 7.82
C ASP A 301 7.49 21.19 9.20
N ARG A 302 7.52 22.02 10.25
CA ARG A 302 7.31 21.61 11.65
C ARG A 302 8.27 20.50 12.13
N VAL A 303 9.54 20.57 11.71
CA VAL A 303 10.60 19.61 12.10
C VAL A 303 11.71 20.34 12.87
N LEU A 304 12.12 19.82 14.03
CA LEU A 304 13.23 20.36 14.83
C LEU A 304 13.99 19.25 15.57
N PRO A 305 15.30 19.04 15.32
CA PRO A 305 16.16 19.83 14.43
C PRO A 305 15.94 19.52 12.95
N CYS A 306 16.06 20.54 12.08
CA CYS A 306 16.01 20.37 10.63
C CYS A 306 17.06 21.25 9.94
N GLY A 307 17.95 20.65 9.15
CA GLY A 307 18.96 21.42 8.41
C GLY A 307 19.95 20.60 7.61
N ILE A 308 20.69 21.31 6.75
CA ILE A 308 21.84 20.75 6.03
C ILE A 308 23.07 20.88 6.93
N THR A 309 23.56 19.77 7.46
CA THR A 309 24.65 19.75 8.46
C THR A 309 26.04 19.78 7.84
N THR A 310 26.19 19.15 6.68
CA THR A 310 27.42 19.14 5.90
C THR A 310 27.17 19.78 4.54
N CYS A 311 27.94 20.83 4.23
CA CYS A 311 27.92 21.44 2.90
C CYS A 311 29.25 22.13 2.62
N ALA A 312 29.98 21.66 1.60
CA ALA A 312 31.30 22.21 1.25
C ALA A 312 31.26 23.70 0.87
N SER A 313 30.17 24.15 0.27
CA SER A 313 29.95 25.56 -0.13
C SER A 313 29.29 26.42 0.97
N GLY A 314 28.91 25.81 2.09
CA GLY A 314 28.04 26.41 3.10
C GLY A 314 26.56 26.34 2.72
N ALA A 315 25.72 25.90 3.66
CA ALA A 315 24.28 25.88 3.45
C ALA A 315 23.72 27.31 3.41
N VAL A 316 22.80 27.58 2.48
CA VAL A 316 22.14 28.87 2.31
C VAL A 316 20.65 28.70 2.58
N THR A 317 20.08 29.53 3.45
CA THR A 317 18.63 29.60 3.65
C THR A 317 18.02 30.59 2.66
N CYS A 318 17.05 30.13 1.89
CA CYS A 318 16.31 30.88 0.90
C CYS A 318 15.20 31.73 1.53
N ALA A 319 14.60 32.63 0.75
CA ALA A 319 13.56 33.54 1.23
C ALA A 319 12.28 32.81 1.69
N GLY A 320 11.98 31.62 1.13
CA GLY A 320 10.86 30.78 1.52
C GLY A 320 11.13 29.91 2.76
N GLY A 321 12.36 29.92 3.29
CA GLY A 321 12.78 29.10 4.42
C GLY A 321 13.40 27.75 4.02
N GLU A 322 13.42 27.41 2.74
CA GLU A 322 14.15 26.26 2.21
C GLU A 322 15.65 26.44 2.41
N GLN A 323 16.39 25.34 2.55
CA GLN A 323 17.84 25.35 2.63
C GLN A 323 18.43 24.71 1.38
N VAL A 324 19.48 25.30 0.82
CA VAL A 324 20.17 24.75 -0.35
C VAL A 324 21.67 24.63 -0.11
N CYS A 325 22.29 23.64 -0.76
CA CYS A 325 23.73 23.47 -0.85
C CYS A 325 24.11 23.13 -2.30
N GLY A 326 25.17 23.73 -2.83
CA GLY A 326 25.65 23.42 -4.19
C GLY A 326 24.70 23.82 -5.34
N ARG A 327 23.62 24.56 -5.06
CA ARG A 327 22.63 25.02 -6.05
C ARG A 327 22.05 26.39 -5.68
N PRO A 328 21.50 27.15 -6.64
CA PRO A 328 20.77 28.39 -6.35
C PRO A 328 19.45 28.10 -5.63
N CYS A 329 18.96 29.09 -4.89
CA CYS A 329 17.60 29.08 -4.34
C CYS A 329 16.56 28.99 -5.47
N PRO A 330 15.48 28.21 -5.29
CA PRO A 330 14.35 28.15 -6.23
C PRO A 330 13.58 29.48 -6.32
#